data_AF-A0AB36RAR0-F1
#
_entry.id   AF-A0AB36RAR0-F1
#
_cell.length_a   1.000
_cell.length_b   1.000
_cell.length_c   1.000
_cell.angle_alpha   90.00
_cell.angle_beta   90.00
_cell.angle_gamma   90.00
#
_symmetry.space_group_name_H-M   'P 1'
#
loop_
_entity.id
_entity.type
_entity.pdbx_description
1 polymer ?
#
loop_
_entity_poly.entity_id
_entity_poly.type
_entity_poly.pdbx_seq_one_letter_code
_entity_poly.pdbx_strand_id
1 'polypeptide(L)' 'MEAHDNTQNAWAALKLVRMAIEETCPAGVLPSEDAVLLLYGPEPVHEGEALAKAIIETVEKLNR' A
#
# COMPACT_ATOMS: atom_id res chain seq x y z
N MET A 1 -23.39 -11.34 2.46
CA MET A 1 -22.68 -11.44 1.17
C MET A 1 -21.87 -10.17 0.91
N GLU A 2 -22.49 -8.98 0.97
CA GLU A 2 -21.88 -7.68 0.59
C GLU A 2 -20.60 -7.28 1.33
N ALA A 3 -20.43 -7.59 2.62
CA ALA A 3 -19.23 -7.20 3.36
C ALA A 3 -17.95 -7.93 2.91
N HIS A 4 -18.09 -9.16 2.41
CA HIS A 4 -16.96 -9.94 1.89
C HIS A 4 -16.49 -9.37 0.55
N ASP A 5 -17.44 -9.03 -0.34
CA ASP A 5 -17.16 -8.43 -1.64
C ASP A 5 -16.48 -7.06 -1.48
N ASN A 6 -16.90 -6.24 -0.52
CA ASN A 6 -16.27 -4.95 -0.23
C ASN A 6 -14.80 -5.10 0.22
N THR A 7 -14.51 -6.10 1.05
CA THR A 7 -13.15 -6.37 1.53
C THR A 7 -12.24 -6.86 0.40
N GLN A 8 -12.75 -7.74 -0.46
CA GLN A 8 -12.02 -8.23 -1.64
C GLN A 8 -11.75 -7.10 -2.64
N ASN A 9 -12.74 -6.26 -2.90
CA ASN A 9 -12.59 -5.10 -3.80
C ASN A 9 -11.58 -4.08 -3.23
N ALA A 10 -11.58 -3.85 -1.92
CA ALA A 10 -10.58 -3.00 -1.27
C ALA A 10 -9.17 -3.55 -1.47
N TRP A 11 -8.96 -4.85 -1.23
CA TRP A 11 -7.67 -5.50 -1.47
C TRP A 11 -7.24 -5.44 -2.94
N ALA A 12 -8.16 -5.69 -3.88
CA ALA A 12 -7.87 -5.62 -5.29
C ALA A 12 -7.43 -4.20 -5.71
N ALA A 13 -8.13 -3.16 -5.22
CA ALA A 13 -7.76 -1.77 -5.49
C ALA A 13 -6.39 -1.41 -4.90
N LEU A 14 -6.10 -1.82 -3.66
CA LEU A 14 -4.81 -1.54 -3.02
C LEU A 14 -3.64 -2.25 -3.71
N LYS A 15 -3.83 -3.49 -4.19
CA LYS A 15 -2.82 -4.21 -4.97
C LYS A 15 -2.46 -3.50 -6.28
N LEU A 16 -3.42 -2.84 -6.94
CA LEU A 16 -3.14 -2.02 -8.13
C LEU A 16 -2.25 -0.82 -7.80
N VAL A 17 -2.49 -0.17 -6.66
CA VAL A 17 -1.67 0.96 -6.20
C VAL A 17 -0.28 0.48 -5.81
N ARG A 18 -0.17 -0.63 -5.08
CA ARG A 18 1.12 -1.27 -4.74
C ARG A 18 1.93 -1.55 -6.00
N MET A 19 1.33 -2.23 -6.98
CA MET A 19 1.97 -2.53 -8.26
C MET A 19 2.51 -1.26 -8.92
N ALA A 20 1.71 -0.19 -8.99
CA ALA A 20 2.15 1.07 -9.56
C ALA A 20 3.35 1.68 -8.82
N ILE A 21 3.36 1.64 -7.48
CA ILE A 21 4.50 2.12 -6.68
C ILE A 21 5.74 1.24 -6.92
N GLU A 22 5.59 -0.08 -6.86
CA GLU A 22 6.71 -1.02 -7.05
C GLU A 22 7.31 -0.96 -8.45
N GLU A 23 6.52 -0.67 -9.49
CA GLU A 23 7.01 -0.50 -10.87
C GLU A 23 7.70 0.85 -11.11
N THR A 24 7.28 1.92 -10.42
CA THR A 24 7.72 3.29 -10.74
C THR A 24 8.71 3.87 -9.75
N CYS A 25 8.67 3.42 -8.50
CA CYS A 25 9.46 3.99 -7.41
C CYS A 25 10.75 3.18 -7.17
N PRO A 26 11.82 3.83 -6.69
CA PRO A 26 13.04 3.12 -6.29
C PRO A 26 12.78 2.08 -5.21
N ALA A 27 13.63 1.05 -5.16
CA ALA A 27 13.60 0.03 -4.12
C ALA A 27 13.68 0.66 -2.72
N GLY A 28 12.88 0.15 -1.79
CA GLY A 28 12.83 0.61 -0.40
C GLY A 28 11.86 1.78 -0.13
N VAL A 29 11.15 2.28 -1.15
CA VAL A 29 10.07 3.27 -0.96
C VAL A 29 8.87 2.68 -0.23
N LEU A 30 8.53 1.43 -0.50
CA LEU A 30 7.39 0.73 0.11
C LEU A 30 7.88 -0.60 0.73
N PRO A 31 7.55 -0.92 2.00
CA PRO A 31 7.77 -2.25 2.54
C PRO A 31 6.94 -3.31 1.78
N SER A 32 7.42 -4.55 1.72
CA SER A 32 6.67 -5.65 1.09
C SER A 32 5.31 -5.88 1.76
N GLU A 33 4.35 -6.48 1.04
CA GLU A 33 3.02 -6.82 1.59
C GLU A 33 3.17 -7.66 2.87
N ASP A 34 4.07 -8.66 2.90
CA ASP A 34 4.37 -9.46 4.09
C ASP A 34 4.89 -8.64 5.28
N ALA A 35 5.74 -7.63 5.01
CA ALA A 35 6.23 -6.74 6.06
C ALA A 35 5.11 -5.84 6.58
N VAL A 36 4.18 -5.40 5.72
CA VAL A 36 3.00 -4.64 6.15
C VAL A 36 2.08 -5.48 7.01
N LEU A 37 1.81 -6.73 6.61
CA LEU A 37 1.00 -7.68 7.39
C LEU A 37 1.59 -7.92 8.79
N LEU A 38 2.92 -8.02 8.88
CA LEU A 38 3.62 -8.24 10.15
C LEU A 38 3.66 -6.99 11.04
N LEU A 39 3.85 -5.80 10.45
CA LEU A 39 4.08 -4.56 11.19
C LEU A 39 2.79 -3.81 11.55
N TYR A 40 1.79 -3.85 10.68
CA TYR A 40 0.58 -3.03 10.79
C TYR A 40 -0.68 -3.90 10.99
N GLY A 41 -0.81 -5.00 10.24
CA GLY A 41 -1.90 -5.97 10.42
C GLY A 41 -2.57 -6.42 9.12
N PRO A 42 -3.55 -7.34 9.19
CA PRO A 42 -4.11 -8.03 8.03
C PRO A 42 -5.32 -7.35 7.38
N GLU A 43 -5.78 -6.21 7.89
CA GLU A 43 -6.92 -5.49 7.29
C GLU A 43 -6.46 -4.54 6.16
N PRO A 44 -7.29 -4.30 5.11
CA PRO A 44 -6.95 -3.42 4.00
C PRO A 44 -6.47 -2.02 4.40
N VAL A 45 -6.97 -1.50 5.52
CA VAL A 45 -6.57 -0.18 6.02
C VAL A 45 -5.07 -0.09 6.35
N HIS A 46 -4.46 -1.19 6.80
CA HIS A 46 -3.04 -1.24 7.13
C HIS A 46 -2.16 -1.16 5.86
N GLU A 47 -2.58 -1.84 4.79
CA GLU A 47 -1.96 -1.71 3.48
C GLU A 47 -2.15 -0.29 2.92
N GLY A 48 -3.36 0.27 3.05
CA GLY A 48 -3.62 1.66 2.69
C GLY A 48 -2.72 2.66 3.42
N GLU A 49 -2.47 2.47 4.72
CA GLU A 49 -1.58 3.32 5.51
C GLU A 49 -0.14 3.25 5.01
N ALA A 50 0.37 2.04 4.75
CA ALA A 50 1.72 1.85 4.22
C ALA A 50 1.90 2.53 2.84
N LEU A 51 0.92 2.38 1.95
CA LEU A 51 0.93 3.02 0.63
C LEU A 51 0.90 4.55 0.74
N ALA A 52 0.03 5.09 1.61
CA ALA A 52 -0.06 6.53 1.82
C ALA A 52 1.26 7.12 2.33
N LYS A 53 1.89 6.46 3.30
CA LYS A 53 3.19 6.86 3.83
C LYS A 53 4.28 6.85 2.75
N ALA A 54 4.36 5.79 1.95
CA ALA A 54 5.32 5.68 0.86
C ALA A 54 5.16 6.81 -0.19
N ILE A 55 3.93 7.14 -0.55
CA ILE A 55 3.63 8.23 -1.48
C ILE A 55 4.07 9.58 -0.91
N ILE A 56 3.68 9.89 0.33
CA ILE A 56 4.03 11.15 0.99
C ILE A 56 5.54 11.32 1.07
N GLU A 57 6.26 10.32 1.60
CA GLU A 57 7.71 10.37 1.73
C GLU A 57 8.43 10.52 0.38
N THR A 58 7.88 9.91 -0.68
CA THR A 58 8.43 10.03 -2.04
C THR A 58 8.23 11.44 -2.59
N VAL A 59 7.02 12.00 -2.45
CA VAL A 59 6.72 13.37 -2.92
C VAL A 59 7.53 14.41 -2.13
N GLU A 60 7.69 14.24 -0.82
CA GLU A 60 8.53 15.13 0.00
C GLU A 60 9.99 15.14 -0.45
N LYS A 61 10.53 14.01 -0.90
CA LYS A 61 11.90 13.92 -1.45
C LYS A 61 12.03 14.60 -2.81
N LEU A 62 10.99 14.61 -3.64
CA LEU A 62 11.00 15.27 -4.94
C LEU A 62 10.93 16.81 -4.86
N ASN A 63 10.39 17.32 -3.75
CA ASN A 63 10.25 18.76 -3.51
C ASN A 63 11.41 19.37 -2.69
N ARG A 64 12.48 18.61 -2.45
CA ARG A 64 13.71 19.05 -1.77
C ARG A 64 14.83 19.25 -2.77
#